data_AF-J2JCT3-F1
#
_entry.id   AF-J2JCT3-F1
#
_cell.length_a   1.000
_cell.length_b   1.000
_cell.length_c   1.000
_cell.angle_alpha   90.00
_cell.angle_beta   90.00
_cell.angle_gamma   90.00
#
_symmetry.space_group_name_H-M   'P 1'
#
loop_
_entity.id
_entity.type
_entity.pdbx_description
1 polymer ?
#
loop_
_entity_poly.entity_id
_entity_poly.type
_entity_poly.pdbx_seq_one_letter_code
_entity_poly.pdbx_strand_id
1 'polypeptide(L)'
;DAASAAEKNTLLGSRQQEIAKLKEQVKAANAELRKANRALRNAGLAPVAQDAVSEERATEETMATQLDTAAIAARLSEEVRKRSAAVSEQLLKAKSDVSQDGAVREEIAGIAASMVALTAINEGPSSPIRDLLPDATDALDGERINLAQRAATILSEPG
;
A
#
# COMPACT_ATOMS: atom_id res chain seq x y z
N ASP A 1 25.67 5.85 19.79
CA ASP A 1 24.38 5.13 19.80
C ASP A 1 23.45 5.32 21.00
N ALA A 2 23.75 6.16 22.00
CA ALA A 2 22.81 6.41 23.11
C ALA A 2 21.68 7.42 22.77
N ALA A 3 21.98 8.45 21.96
CA ALA A 3 21.04 9.52 21.61
C ALA A 3 19.85 9.02 20.76
N SER A 4 20.13 8.19 19.74
CA SER A 4 19.08 7.59 18.90
C SER A 4 18.17 6.62 19.67
N ALA A 5 18.69 5.92 20.68
CA ALA A 5 17.88 5.07 21.55
C ALA A 5 16.98 5.89 22.49
N ALA A 6 17.44 7.05 22.97
CA ALA A 6 16.64 7.95 23.79
C ALA A 6 15.49 8.59 22.98
N GLU A 7 15.76 9.06 21.76
CA GLU A 7 14.74 9.61 20.85
C GLU A 7 13.67 8.60 20.45
N LYS A 8 14.05 7.33 20.24
CA LYS A 8 13.09 6.25 19.99
C LYS A 8 12.20 5.99 21.21
N ASN A 9 12.77 5.98 22.41
CA ASN A 9 12.01 5.77 23.64
C ASN A 9 11.05 6.92 23.94
N THR A 10 11.42 8.17 23.67
CA THR A 10 10.50 9.31 23.83
C THR A 10 9.35 9.26 22.82
N LEU A 11 9.65 8.89 21.57
CA LEU A 11 8.63 8.72 20.54
C LEU A 11 7.65 7.58 20.90
N LEU A 12 8.16 6.43 21.36
CA LEU A 12 7.32 5.33 21.84
C LEU A 12 6.47 5.72 23.05
N GLY A 13 7.03 6.48 24.00
CA GLY A 13 6.29 6.99 25.14
C GLY A 13 5.12 7.90 24.74
N SER A 14 5.34 8.81 23.79
CA SER A 14 4.28 9.69 23.26
C SER A 14 3.17 8.91 22.55
N ARG A 15 3.54 7.91 21.72
CA ARG A 15 2.59 7.02 21.04
C ARG A 15 1.77 6.21 22.02
N GLN A 16 2.39 5.69 23.08
CA GLN A 16 1.69 4.90 24.10
C GLN A 16 0.65 5.74 24.85
N GLN A 17 0.96 7.01 25.13
CA GLN A 17 0.02 7.96 25.74
C GLN A 17 -1.15 8.29 24.80
N GLU A 18 -0.87 8.51 23.51
CA GLU A 18 -1.88 8.74 22.50
C GLU A 18 -2.84 7.54 22.37
N ILE A 19 -2.30 6.32 22.35
CA ILE A 19 -3.09 5.07 22.35
C ILE A 19 -3.97 4.98 23.61
N ALA A 20 -3.43 5.32 24.78
CA ALA A 20 -4.20 5.28 26.03
C ALA A 20 -5.38 6.28 25.99
N LYS A 21 -5.12 7.50 25.50
CA LYS A 21 -6.14 8.55 25.36
C LYS A 21 -7.21 8.16 24.34
N LEU A 22 -6.83 7.61 23.20
CA LEU A 22 -7.77 7.13 22.18
C LEU A 22 -8.64 5.99 22.70
N LYS A 23 -8.06 5.04 23.46
CA LYS A 23 -8.83 3.96 24.10
C LYS A 23 -9.86 4.50 25.09
N GLU A 24 -9.51 5.53 25.86
CA GLU A 24 -10.43 6.17 26.79
C GLU A 24 -11.57 6.89 26.03
N GLN A 25 -11.25 7.60 24.96
CA GLN A 25 -12.24 8.26 24.10
C GLN A 25 -13.21 7.25 23.48
N VAL A 26 -12.72 6.12 22.96
CA VAL A 26 -13.58 5.04 22.42
C VAL A 26 -14.47 4.44 23.51
N LYS A 27 -13.95 4.26 24.73
CA LYS A 27 -14.75 3.76 25.86
C LYS A 27 -15.85 4.74 26.27
N ALA A 28 -15.55 6.03 26.29
CA ALA A 28 -16.52 7.08 26.58
C ALA A 28 -17.61 7.14 25.49
N ALA A 29 -17.22 7.19 24.22
CA ALA A 29 -18.14 7.19 23.08
C ALA A 29 -19.05 5.95 23.09
N ASN A 30 -18.51 4.75 23.37
CA ASN A 30 -19.29 3.53 23.51
C ASN A 30 -20.30 3.59 24.67
N ALA A 31 -19.95 4.21 25.80
CA ALA A 31 -20.87 4.38 26.92
C ALA A 31 -22.02 5.34 26.58
N GLU A 32 -21.72 6.43 25.86
CA GLU A 32 -22.72 7.37 25.36
C GLU A 32 -23.66 6.70 24.34
N LEU A 33 -23.12 5.91 23.42
CA LEU A 33 -23.90 5.17 22.42
C LEU A 33 -24.87 4.17 23.07
N ARG A 34 -24.47 3.52 24.17
CA ARG A 34 -25.38 2.67 24.97
C ARG A 34 -26.46 3.48 25.67
N LYS A 35 -26.12 4.67 26.19
CA LYS A 35 -27.10 5.56 26.84
C LYS A 35 -28.13 6.09 25.83
N ALA A 36 -27.67 6.51 24.65
CA ALA A 36 -28.53 6.93 23.54
C ALA A 36 -29.45 5.80 23.07
N ASN A 37 -28.93 4.58 22.91
CA ASN A 37 -29.76 3.42 22.56
C ASN A 37 -30.81 3.07 23.63
N ARG A 38 -30.51 3.27 24.93
CA ARG A 38 -31.53 3.11 26.00
C ARG A 38 -32.62 4.19 25.90
N ALA A 39 -32.24 5.43 25.62
CA ALA A 39 -33.20 6.53 25.42
C ALA A 39 -34.11 6.29 24.21
N LEU A 40 -33.55 5.82 23.09
CA LEU A 40 -34.31 5.45 21.89
C LEU A 40 -35.29 4.31 22.15
N ARG A 41 -34.89 3.27 22.89
CA ARG A 41 -35.78 2.19 23.31
C ARG A 41 -36.92 2.68 24.21
N ASN A 42 -36.63 3.58 25.15
CA ASN A 42 -37.65 4.20 26.00
C ASN A 42 -38.62 5.08 25.21
N ALA A 43 -38.18 5.64 24.07
CA ALA A 43 -39.00 6.40 23.13
C ALA A 43 -39.73 5.52 22.09
N GLY A 44 -39.59 4.19 22.15
CA GLY A 44 -40.23 3.26 21.20
C GLY A 44 -39.59 3.23 19.81
N LEU A 45 -38.39 3.79 19.64
CA LEU A 45 -37.66 3.85 18.38
C LEU A 45 -36.64 2.70 18.26
N ALA A 46 -36.34 2.30 17.01
CA ALA A 46 -35.36 1.27 16.73
C ALA A 46 -33.94 1.69 17.16
N PRO A 47 -33.11 0.77 17.68
CA PRO A 47 -31.72 1.08 18.05
C PRO A 47 -30.86 1.33 16.80
N VAL A 48 -29.93 2.28 16.90
CA VAL A 48 -29.00 2.69 15.80
C VAL A 48 -27.94 1.61 15.49
N ALA A 49 -27.91 0.52 16.27
CA ALA A 49 -26.83 -0.48 16.22
C ALA A 49 -26.75 -1.29 14.91
N GLN A 50 -27.78 -1.33 14.07
CA GLN A 50 -27.76 -2.13 12.83
C GLN A 50 -26.98 -1.44 11.69
N ASP A 51 -27.03 -0.12 11.60
CA ASP A 51 -26.19 0.65 10.66
C ASP A 51 -24.75 0.72 11.15
N ALA A 52 -24.53 0.98 12.45
CA ALA A 52 -23.19 1.10 13.00
C ALA A 52 -22.33 -0.16 12.84
N VAL A 53 -22.90 -1.37 12.99
CA VAL A 53 -22.15 -2.63 12.81
C VAL A 53 -21.85 -2.91 11.33
N SER A 54 -22.69 -2.42 10.41
CA SER A 54 -22.47 -2.55 8.97
C SER A 54 -21.40 -1.57 8.48
N GLU A 55 -21.42 -0.34 8.98
CA GLU A 55 -20.38 0.67 8.74
C GLU A 55 -19.04 0.30 9.40
N GLU A 56 -19.05 -0.27 10.61
CA GLU A 56 -17.84 -0.72 11.32
C GLU A 56 -17.17 -1.90 10.59
N ARG A 57 -17.94 -2.86 10.05
CA ARG A 57 -17.37 -3.92 9.19
C ARG A 57 -16.84 -3.39 7.86
N ALA A 58 -17.57 -2.49 7.20
CA ALA A 58 -17.13 -1.90 5.93
C ALA A 58 -15.84 -1.07 6.12
N THR A 59 -15.71 -0.37 7.25
CA THR A 59 -14.49 0.38 7.59
C THR A 59 -13.34 -0.55 7.97
N GLU A 60 -13.57 -1.63 8.73
CA GLU A 60 -12.55 -2.63 9.03
C GLU A 60 -12.02 -3.34 7.78
N GLU A 61 -12.90 -3.78 6.86
CA GLU A 61 -12.51 -4.42 5.59
C GLU A 61 -11.73 -3.46 4.67
N THR A 62 -12.15 -2.19 4.63
CA THR A 62 -11.44 -1.15 3.87
C THR A 62 -10.07 -0.83 4.48
N MET A 63 -9.97 -0.80 5.81
CA MET A 63 -8.69 -0.59 6.50
C MET A 63 -7.74 -1.77 6.31
N ALA A 64 -8.24 -3.01 6.36
CA ALA A 64 -7.44 -4.21 6.12
C ALA A 64 -6.87 -4.22 4.69
N THR A 65 -7.70 -3.95 3.69
CA THR A 65 -7.26 -3.86 2.29
C THR A 65 -6.29 -2.70 2.03
N GLN A 66 -6.46 -1.56 2.70
CA GLN A 66 -5.50 -0.45 2.62
C GLN A 66 -4.14 -0.81 3.27
N LEU A 67 -4.15 -1.50 4.41
CA LEU A 67 -2.93 -1.96 5.07
C LEU A 67 -2.16 -2.98 4.21
N ASP A 68 -2.87 -3.91 3.58
CA ASP A 68 -2.29 -4.89 2.66
C ASP A 68 -1.69 -4.20 1.44
N THR A 69 -2.42 -3.24 0.85
CA THR A 69 -1.94 -2.44 -0.30
C THR A 69 -0.69 -1.64 0.06
N ALA A 70 -0.65 -1.04 1.25
CA ALA A 70 0.51 -0.30 1.74
C ALA A 70 1.72 -1.22 1.99
N ALA A 71 1.50 -2.44 2.48
CA ALA A 71 2.56 -3.43 2.67
C ALA A 71 3.16 -3.89 1.32
N ILE A 72 2.32 -4.13 0.31
CA ILE A 72 2.74 -4.46 -1.06
C ILE A 72 3.56 -3.31 -1.66
N ALA A 73 3.05 -2.07 -1.55
CA ALA A 73 3.76 -0.89 -2.04
C ALA A 73 5.14 -0.70 -1.38
N ALA A 74 5.23 -0.95 -0.07
CA ALA A 74 6.48 -0.84 0.67
C ALA A 74 7.52 -1.88 0.20
N ARG A 75 7.10 -3.14 0.00
CA ARG A 75 7.97 -4.20 -0.51
C ARG A 75 8.46 -3.89 -1.93
N LEU A 76 7.55 -3.52 -2.82
CA LEU A 76 7.87 -3.20 -4.20
C LEU A 76 8.79 -1.97 -4.29
N SER A 77 8.56 -0.95 -3.46
CA SER A 77 9.44 0.22 -3.39
C SER A 77 10.86 -0.13 -2.94
N GLU A 78 11.02 -1.06 -2.00
CA GLU A 78 12.34 -1.48 -1.53
C GLU A 78 13.07 -2.28 -2.61
N GLU A 79 12.36 -3.18 -3.30
CA GLU A 79 12.93 -3.92 -4.42
C GLU A 79 13.40 -2.98 -5.54
N VAL A 80 12.57 -2.02 -5.94
CA VAL A 80 12.92 -1.02 -6.96
C VAL A 80 14.18 -0.26 -6.57
N ARG A 81 14.29 0.19 -5.31
CA ARG A 81 15.50 0.90 -4.83
C ARG A 81 16.73 0.02 -4.89
N LYS A 82 16.64 -1.21 -4.37
CA LYS A 82 17.76 -2.17 -4.35
C LYS A 82 18.24 -2.49 -5.77
N ARG A 83 17.32 -2.79 -6.69
CA ARG A 83 17.64 -3.11 -8.09
C ARG A 83 18.19 -1.90 -8.84
N SER A 84 17.62 -0.71 -8.62
CA SER A 84 18.14 0.53 -9.22
C SER A 84 19.57 0.83 -8.78
N ALA A 85 19.91 0.60 -7.51
CA ALA A 85 21.27 0.76 -7.01
C ALA A 85 22.24 -0.24 -7.66
N ALA A 86 21.85 -1.51 -7.77
CA ALA A 86 22.66 -2.55 -8.41
C ALA A 86 22.91 -2.26 -9.90
N VAL A 87 21.88 -1.87 -10.65
CA VAL A 87 22.00 -1.47 -12.06
C VAL A 87 22.91 -0.26 -12.22
N SER A 88 22.79 0.73 -11.33
CA SER A 88 23.65 1.92 -11.36
C SER A 88 25.13 1.54 -11.16
N GLU A 89 25.42 0.64 -10.22
CA GLU A 89 26.77 0.13 -10.01
C GLU A 89 27.28 -0.68 -11.22
N GLN A 90 26.42 -1.50 -11.84
CA GLN A 90 26.76 -2.26 -13.04
C GLN A 90 27.05 -1.33 -14.22
N LEU A 91 26.25 -0.29 -14.43
CA LEU A 91 26.48 0.72 -15.49
C LEU A 91 27.81 1.45 -15.30
N LEU A 92 28.19 1.77 -14.06
CA LEU A 92 29.49 2.37 -13.77
C LEU A 92 30.66 1.43 -14.09
N LYS A 93 30.49 0.12 -13.85
CA LYS A 93 31.50 -0.91 -14.14
C LYS A 93 31.58 -1.28 -15.63
N ALA A 94 30.45 -1.30 -16.33
CA ALA A 94 30.31 -1.78 -17.70
C ALA A 94 30.67 -0.73 -18.78
N LYS A 95 31.39 0.35 -18.41
CA LYS A 95 31.60 1.61 -19.16
C LYS A 95 32.02 1.49 -20.64
N SER A 96 32.40 0.30 -21.10
CA SER A 96 32.75 0.00 -22.50
C SER A 96 32.41 -1.43 -22.95
N ASP A 97 31.65 -2.21 -22.17
CA ASP A 97 31.26 -3.59 -22.53
C ASP A 97 29.86 -3.63 -23.14
N VAL A 98 29.81 -3.62 -24.48
CA VAL A 98 28.56 -3.63 -25.26
C VAL A 98 27.87 -5.00 -25.22
N SER A 99 28.54 -6.06 -24.78
CA SER A 99 27.97 -7.42 -24.76
C SER A 99 26.89 -7.61 -23.69
N GLN A 100 26.98 -6.85 -22.59
CA GLN A 100 26.03 -6.89 -21.45
C GLN A 100 24.89 -5.88 -21.56
N ASP A 101 24.96 -4.98 -22.53
CA ASP A 101 24.04 -3.86 -22.66
C ASP A 101 22.59 -4.30 -22.88
N GLY A 102 22.35 -5.39 -23.63
CA GLY A 102 21.00 -5.95 -23.79
C GLY A 102 20.37 -6.41 -22.47
N ALA A 103 21.16 -7.06 -21.61
CA ALA A 103 20.70 -7.50 -20.29
C ALA A 103 20.44 -6.31 -19.35
N VAL A 104 21.29 -5.29 -19.40
CA VAL A 104 21.10 -4.06 -18.61
C VAL A 104 19.86 -3.29 -19.05
N ARG A 105 19.59 -3.19 -20.36
CA ARG A 105 18.35 -2.58 -20.88
C ARG A 105 17.11 -3.32 -20.42
N GLU A 106 17.15 -4.66 -20.43
CA GLU A 106 16.06 -5.49 -19.95
C GLU A 106 15.79 -5.28 -18.45
N GLU A 107 16.85 -5.16 -17.65
CA GLU A 107 16.70 -4.87 -16.22
C GLU A 107 16.16 -3.46 -15.95
N ILE A 108 16.60 -2.46 -16.72
CA ILE A 108 16.04 -1.10 -16.67
C ILE A 108 14.55 -1.11 -17.04
N ALA A 109 14.15 -1.87 -18.07
CA ALA A 109 12.75 -2.01 -18.45
C ALA A 109 11.91 -2.68 -17.34
N GLY A 110 12.48 -3.69 -16.66
CA GLY A 110 11.86 -4.30 -15.48
C GLY A 110 11.66 -3.32 -14.33
N ILE A 111 12.70 -2.53 -13.99
CA ILE A 111 12.61 -1.49 -12.96
C ILE A 111 11.54 -0.45 -13.31
N ALA A 112 11.52 0.01 -14.57
CA ALA A 112 10.52 0.97 -15.04
C ALA A 112 9.09 0.41 -14.90
N ALA A 113 8.87 -0.86 -15.23
CA ALA A 113 7.58 -1.51 -15.06
C ALA A 113 7.15 -1.55 -13.59
N SER A 114 8.07 -1.91 -12.69
CA SER A 114 7.83 -1.88 -11.25
C SER A 114 7.53 -0.48 -10.72
N MET A 115 8.15 0.58 -11.27
CA MET A 115 7.83 1.97 -10.89
C MET A 115 6.44 2.40 -11.36
N VAL A 116 6.02 2.01 -12.56
CA VAL A 116 4.67 2.28 -13.08
C VAL A 116 3.63 1.55 -12.23
N ALA A 117 3.84 0.27 -11.92
CA ALA A 117 2.98 -0.51 -11.04
C ALA A 117 2.91 0.09 -9.62
N LEU A 118 4.05 0.48 -9.05
CA LEU A 118 4.11 1.14 -7.73
C LEU A 118 3.31 2.44 -7.71
N THR A 119 3.38 3.24 -8.78
CA THR A 119 2.59 4.47 -8.91
C THR A 119 1.10 4.15 -8.94
N ALA A 120 0.69 3.17 -9.75
CA ALA A 120 -0.71 2.74 -9.83
C ALA A 120 -1.24 2.17 -8.50
N ILE A 121 -0.40 1.52 -7.70
CA ILE A 121 -0.74 1.03 -6.36
C ILE A 121 -0.94 2.22 -5.39
N ASN A 122 -0.02 3.19 -5.41
CA ASN A 122 -0.08 4.35 -4.52
C ASN A 122 -1.24 5.30 -4.84
N GLU A 123 -1.60 5.44 -6.12
CA GLU A 123 -2.76 6.21 -6.57
C GLU A 123 -4.09 5.47 -6.35
N GLY A 124 -4.04 4.15 -6.14
CA GLY A 124 -5.20 3.32 -5.85
C GLY A 124 -6.09 3.01 -7.07
N PRO A 125 -7.34 2.58 -6.85
CA PRO A 125 -8.24 2.12 -7.91
C PRO A 125 -8.58 3.19 -8.96
N SER A 126 -8.53 4.47 -8.60
CA SER A 126 -8.80 5.60 -9.49
C SER A 126 -7.57 6.07 -10.28
N SER A 127 -6.47 5.32 -10.24
CA SER A 127 -5.25 5.67 -10.99
C SER A 127 -5.53 5.66 -12.50
N PRO A 128 -5.24 6.76 -13.22
CA PRO A 128 -5.36 6.79 -14.69
C PRO A 128 -4.36 5.85 -15.37
N ILE A 129 -3.32 5.38 -14.67
CA ILE A 129 -2.39 4.39 -15.19
C ILE A 129 -3.13 3.09 -15.49
N ARG A 130 -4.11 2.70 -14.67
CA ARG A 130 -4.86 1.45 -14.85
C ARG A 130 -5.64 1.42 -16.17
N ASP A 131 -6.10 2.57 -16.66
CA ASP A 131 -6.79 2.68 -17.96
C ASP A 131 -5.83 2.56 -19.17
N LEU A 132 -4.54 2.76 -18.95
CA LEU A 132 -3.50 2.67 -19.98
C LEU A 132 -2.87 1.29 -20.07
N LEU A 133 -3.10 0.43 -19.07
CA LEU A 133 -2.52 -0.91 -19.04
C LEU A 133 -3.44 -1.88 -19.80
N PRO A 134 -2.87 -2.81 -20.58
CA PRO A 134 -3.66 -3.85 -21.20
C PRO A 134 -4.27 -4.74 -20.11
N ASP A 135 -5.43 -5.32 -20.40
CA ASP A 135 -5.97 -6.38 -19.57
C ASP A 135 -4.93 -7.50 -19.49
N ALA A 136 -4.74 -8.07 -18.29
CA ALA A 136 -3.69 -9.06 -18.04
C ALA A 136 -3.81 -10.32 -18.94
N THR A 137 -4.97 -10.51 -19.59
CA THR A 137 -5.26 -11.61 -20.51
C THR A 137 -4.92 -11.32 -21.97
N ASP A 138 -4.66 -10.05 -22.33
CA ASP A 138 -4.36 -9.63 -23.71
C ASP A 138 -2.85 -9.67 -23.96
N ALA A 139 -2.25 -10.83 -23.71
CA ALA A 139 -0.91 -11.11 -24.19
C ALA A 139 -0.95 -11.13 -25.72
N LEU A 140 -0.42 -10.08 -26.35
CA LEU A 140 -0.18 -10.05 -27.79
C LEU A 140 0.83 -11.15 -28.15
N ASP A 141 0.30 -12.28 -28.63
CA ASP A 141 1.09 -13.46 -29.02
C ASP A 141 2.18 -13.07 -30.03
N GLY A 142 3.44 -13.29 -29.65
CA GLY A 142 4.61 -13.19 -30.54
C GLY A 142 5.38 -11.86 -30.53
N GLU A 143 4.94 -10.86 -29.77
CA GLU A 143 5.65 -9.57 -29.67
C GLU A 143 6.45 -9.45 -28.37
N ARG A 144 7.61 -8.78 -28.42
CA ARG A 144 8.45 -8.54 -27.24
C ARG A 144 7.61 -7.88 -26.14
N ILE A 145 7.63 -8.43 -24.92
CA ILE A 145 6.83 -7.94 -23.79
C ILE A 145 7.13 -6.45 -23.57
N ASN A 146 6.13 -5.61 -23.83
CA ASN A 146 6.24 -4.16 -23.70
C ASN A 146 6.13 -3.72 -22.23
N LEU A 147 6.46 -2.45 -21.97
CA LEU A 147 6.49 -1.91 -20.61
C LEU A 147 5.12 -2.00 -19.91
N ALA A 148 4.04 -1.75 -20.65
CA ALA A 148 2.68 -1.76 -20.11
C ALA A 148 2.24 -3.17 -19.72
N GLN A 149 2.52 -4.19 -20.54
CA GLN A 149 2.27 -5.59 -20.20
C GLN A 149 3.02 -6.00 -18.94
N ARG A 150 4.30 -5.61 -18.79
CA ARG A 150 5.07 -5.89 -17.57
C ARG A 150 4.44 -5.25 -16.34
N ALA A 151 4.04 -3.99 -16.43
CA ALA A 151 3.37 -3.32 -15.32
C ALA A 151 2.03 -3.98 -14.97
N ALA A 152 1.24 -4.38 -15.98
CA ALA A 152 -0.02 -5.10 -15.80
C ALA A 152 0.18 -6.46 -15.10
N THR A 153 1.23 -7.21 -15.48
CA THR A 153 1.55 -8.49 -14.82
C THR A 153 1.91 -8.29 -13.35
N ILE A 154 2.71 -7.28 -13.01
CA ILE A 154 3.08 -6.97 -11.61
C ILE A 154 1.85 -6.58 -10.78
N LEU A 155 0.89 -5.86 -11.37
CA LEU A 155 -0.36 -5.50 -10.68
C LEU A 155 -1.32 -6.67 -10.48
N SER A 156 -1.24 -7.69 -11.34
CA SER A 156 -2.08 -8.89 -11.28
C SER A 156 -1.51 -9.95 -10.33
N GLU A 157 -0.19 -9.94 -10.14
CA GLU A 157 0.54 -10.78 -9.18
C GLU A 157 1.27 -9.92 -8.13
N PRO A 158 0.56 -9.16 -7.28
CA PRO A 158 1.19 -8.46 -6.17
C PRO A 158 1.67 -9.49 -5.14
N GLY A 159 2.97 -9.77 -5.12
CA GLY A 159 3.60 -10.68 -4.15
C GLY A 159 3.55 -10.24 -2.69
#